data_AF-A0A4Q7KHN6-F1
#
_entry.id   AF-A0A4Q7KHN6-F1
#
_cell.length_a   1.000
_cell.length_b   1.000
_cell.length_c   1.000
_cell.angle_alpha   90.00
_cell.angle_beta   90.00
_cell.angle_gamma   90.00
#
_symmetry.space_group_name_H-M   'P 1'
#
loop_
_entity.id
_entity.type
_entity.pdbx_description
1 polymer ?
#
loop_
_entity_poly.entity_id
_entity_poly.type
_entity_poly.pdbx_seq_one_letter_code
_entity_poly.pdbx_strand_id
1 'polypeptide(L)'
;MDGTERVLTLLGLLEQRQVWTGPELADRLGVTPRTVRRDVERLRALGYSVRASQGVGGGYQLGAGQDLPPLLLDDQEAIATAASLLAGAGGAVAGADDAALRALTKLDRVLPIRLRHEVRALSDSVESFGGGRTPVDPEALMTLARACRDEVEAGFAYPSGGEVRQRRVEPYRLWSPPTGAGTCSPTTSIARTGAAFASTG
;
A
#
# COMPACT_ATOMS: atom_id res chain seq x y z
N MET A 1 31.02 -27.60 -1.31
CA MET A 1 30.21 -26.39 -1.58
C MET A 1 31.14 -25.27 -1.99
N ASP A 2 30.90 -24.65 -3.14
CA ASP A 2 31.68 -23.49 -3.59
C ASP A 2 31.45 -22.27 -2.67
N GLY A 3 32.38 -21.30 -2.66
CA GLY A 3 32.28 -20.10 -1.84
C GLY A 3 31.10 -19.20 -2.21
N THR A 4 30.73 -19.13 -3.48
CA THR A 4 29.57 -18.34 -3.94
C THR A 4 28.26 -19.01 -3.57
N GLU A 5 28.16 -20.31 -3.86
CA GLU A 5 27.02 -21.16 -3.50
C GLU A 5 26.71 -21.10 -1.99
N ARG A 6 27.76 -21.15 -1.16
CA ARG A 6 27.62 -21.07 0.30
C ARG A 6 27.13 -19.70 0.78
N VAL A 7 27.60 -18.61 0.18
CA VAL A 7 27.16 -17.25 0.53
C VAL A 7 25.68 -17.04 0.19
N LEU A 8 25.22 -17.53 -0.96
CA LEU A 8 23.81 -17.48 -1.35
C LEU A 8 22.93 -18.35 -0.44
N THR A 9 23.43 -19.53 -0.05
CA THR A 9 22.72 -20.41 0.89
C THR A 9 22.64 -19.78 2.28
N LEU A 10 23.71 -19.16 2.76
CA LEU A 10 23.71 -18.39 4.01
C LEU A 10 22.68 -17.25 3.97
N LEU A 11 22.57 -16.53 2.85
CA LEU A 11 21.55 -15.50 2.68
C LEU A 11 20.13 -16.07 2.80
N GLY A 12 19.82 -17.15 2.09
CA GLY A 12 18.51 -17.80 2.17
C GLY A 12 18.16 -18.30 3.58
N LEU A 13 19.15 -18.77 4.35
CA LEU A 13 18.93 -19.13 5.77
C LEU A 13 18.54 -17.89 6.60
N LEU A 14 19.26 -16.78 6.44
CA LEU A 14 19.01 -15.54 7.17
C LEU A 14 17.66 -14.88 6.83
N GLU A 15 17.08 -15.18 5.65
CA GLU A 15 15.74 -14.72 5.26
C GLU A 15 14.61 -15.56 5.89
N GLN A 16 14.83 -16.87 6.12
CA GLN A 16 13.81 -17.78 6.65
C GLN A 16 13.50 -17.57 8.14
N ARG A 17 14.48 -17.08 8.91
CA ARG A 17 14.35 -16.93 10.36
C ARG A 17 15.08 -15.68 10.83
N GLN A 18 14.43 -14.97 11.75
CA GLN A 18 14.88 -13.66 12.23
C GLN A 18 16.22 -13.67 12.96
N VAL A 19 16.62 -14.76 13.64
CA VAL A 19 17.90 -14.84 14.36
C VAL A 19 18.48 -16.26 14.23
N TRP A 20 19.75 -16.33 13.87
CA TRP A 20 20.53 -17.56 13.79
C TRP A 20 21.81 -17.47 14.63
N THR A 21 22.12 -18.47 15.43
CA THR A 21 23.41 -18.51 16.10
C THR A 21 24.53 -18.92 15.14
N GLY A 22 25.77 -18.50 15.42
CA GLY A 22 26.93 -18.92 14.64
C GLY A 22 27.12 -20.44 14.54
N PRO A 23 26.97 -21.20 15.63
CA PRO A 23 27.00 -22.66 15.59
C PRO A 23 25.90 -23.28 14.73
N GLU A 24 24.65 -22.82 14.84
CA GLU A 24 23.55 -23.37 14.01
C GLU A 24 23.82 -23.19 12.50
N LEU A 25 24.33 -22.02 12.10
CA LEU A 25 24.69 -21.76 10.70
C LEU A 25 25.87 -22.62 10.25
N ALA A 26 26.86 -22.81 11.13
CA ALA A 26 28.02 -23.64 10.87
C ALA A 26 27.62 -25.10 10.62
N ASP A 27 26.77 -25.66 11.49
CA ASP A 27 26.27 -27.02 11.36
C ASP A 27 25.46 -27.22 10.08
N ARG A 28 24.57 -26.26 9.77
CA ARG A 28 23.66 -26.35 8.62
C ARG A 28 24.36 -26.16 7.28
N LEU A 29 25.42 -25.34 7.24
CA LEU A 29 26.25 -25.13 6.06
C LEU A 29 27.40 -26.14 5.96
N GLY A 30 27.61 -26.99 6.98
CA GLY A 30 28.71 -27.95 7.03
C GLY A 30 30.09 -27.29 7.08
N VAL A 31 30.22 -26.13 7.74
CA VAL A 31 31.47 -25.36 7.83
C VAL A 31 31.77 -24.90 9.25
N THR A 32 32.93 -24.28 9.47
CA THR A 32 33.29 -23.76 10.80
C THR A 32 32.60 -22.42 11.10
N PRO A 33 32.41 -22.05 12.38
CA PRO A 33 31.93 -20.71 12.75
C PRO A 33 32.79 -19.57 12.22
N ARG A 34 34.11 -19.79 12.05
CA ARG A 34 35.03 -18.83 11.42
C ARG A 34 34.69 -18.60 9.95
N THR A 35 34.30 -19.66 9.23
CA THR A 35 33.87 -19.57 7.83
C THR A 35 32.55 -18.82 7.71
N VAL A 36 31.58 -19.11 8.58
CA VAL A 36 30.30 -18.36 8.65
C VAL A 36 30.57 -16.86 8.82
N ARG A 37 31.45 -16.50 9.77
CA ARG A 37 31.80 -15.10 10.04
C ARG A 37 32.40 -14.40 8.80
N ARG A 38 33.25 -15.10 8.05
CA ARG A 38 33.83 -14.62 6.78
C ARG A 38 32.79 -14.48 5.67
N ASP A 39 31.84 -15.41 5.56
CA ASP A 39 30.78 -15.35 4.56
C ASP A 39 29.77 -14.23 4.89
N VAL A 40 29.50 -13.98 6.18
CA VAL A 40 28.72 -12.82 6.65
C VAL A 40 29.41 -11.49 6.27
N GLU A 41 30.72 -11.38 6.44
CA GLU A 41 31.48 -10.20 5.98
C GLU A 41 31.36 -10.01 4.46
N ARG A 42 31.33 -11.11 3.70
CA ARG A 42 31.09 -11.09 2.25
C ARG A 42 29.71 -10.56 1.91
N LEU A 43 28.66 -11.01 2.59
CA LEU A 43 27.30 -10.47 2.43
C LEU A 43 27.24 -8.97 2.75
N ARG A 44 27.92 -8.53 3.81
CA ARG A 44 28.01 -7.10 4.14
C ARG A 44 28.69 -6.29 3.06
N ALA A 45 29.78 -6.80 2.48
CA ALA A 45 30.46 -6.15 1.37
C ALA A 45 29.59 -6.06 0.10
N LEU A 46 28.62 -6.96 -0.05
CA LEU A 46 27.60 -6.94 -1.12
C LEU A 46 26.41 -6.01 -0.82
N GLY A 47 26.40 -5.33 0.33
CA GLY A 47 25.33 -4.38 0.70
C GLY A 47 24.22 -4.96 1.59
N TYR A 48 24.29 -6.23 1.97
CA TYR A 48 23.31 -6.81 2.89
C TYR A 48 23.57 -6.38 4.34
N SER A 49 22.53 -5.91 5.02
CA SER A 49 22.62 -5.39 6.39
C SER A 49 22.61 -6.51 7.44
N VAL A 50 23.64 -7.35 7.51
CA VAL A 50 23.68 -8.45 8.50
C VAL A 50 24.13 -7.93 9.88
N ARG A 51 23.23 -7.91 10.87
CA ARG A 51 23.54 -7.56 12.25
C ARG A 51 24.02 -8.78 13.04
N ALA A 52 24.96 -8.58 13.94
CA ALA A 52 25.42 -9.60 14.88
C ALA A 52 25.24 -9.08 16.30
N SER A 53 24.47 -9.78 17.15
CA SER A 53 24.36 -9.48 18.58
C SER A 53 25.31 -10.36 19.39
N GLN A 54 25.93 -9.79 20.42
CA GLN A 54 26.74 -10.53 21.39
C GLN A 54 25.92 -10.76 22.66
N GLY A 55 26.08 -11.92 23.31
CA GLY A 55 25.39 -12.28 24.56
C GLY A 55 24.83 -13.71 24.55
N VAL A 56 24.20 -14.11 25.66
CA VAL A 56 23.51 -15.40 25.78
C VAL A 56 22.25 -15.34 24.89
N GLY A 57 22.24 -16.10 23.79
CA GLY A 57 21.23 -15.98 22.72
C GLY A 57 21.62 -15.04 21.58
N GLY A 58 22.87 -14.56 21.53
CA GLY A 58 23.39 -13.73 20.44
C GLY A 58 23.49 -14.48 19.11
N GLY A 59 23.21 -13.77 18.02
CA GLY A 59 23.14 -14.39 16.69
C GLY A 59 23.27 -13.38 15.55
N TYR A 60 23.32 -13.93 14.34
CA TYR A 60 23.24 -13.22 13.08
C TYR A 60 21.79 -13.05 12.67
N GLN A 61 21.44 -11.85 12.23
CA GLN A 61 20.17 -11.58 11.58
C GLN A 61 20.37 -10.74 10.33
N LEU A 62 19.50 -10.92 9.35
CA LEU A 62 19.32 -9.93 8.30
C LEU A 62 18.57 -8.72 8.91
N GLY A 63 19.16 -7.54 8.80
CA GLY A 63 18.49 -6.28 9.06
C GLY A 63 17.74 -5.82 7.82
N ALA A 64 16.75 -4.94 8.00
CA ALA A 64 16.21 -4.18 6.87
C ALA A 64 17.40 -3.44 6.21
N GLY A 65 17.58 -3.62 4.91
CA GLY A 65 18.57 -2.86 4.15
C GLY A 65 18.31 -1.35 4.25
N GLN A 66 19.29 -0.54 3.85
CA GLN A 66 19.09 0.91 3.71
C GLN A 66 18.03 1.25 2.64
N ASP A 67 17.77 0.30 1.72
CA ASP A 67 16.75 0.37 0.69
C ASP A 67 15.66 -0.68 0.93
N LEU A 68 14.43 -0.33 0.55
CA LEU A 68 13.29 -1.24 0.58
C LEU A 68 13.53 -2.38 -0.45
N PRO A 69 13.58 -3.65 -0.04
CA PRO A 69 13.75 -4.76 -0.98
C PRO A 69 12.56 -4.85 -1.96
N PRO A 70 12.69 -5.56 -3.09
CA PRO A 70 11.60 -5.74 -4.04
C PRO A 70 10.37 -6.33 -3.33
N LEU A 71 9.29 -5.55 -3.27
CA LEU A 71 8.02 -5.99 -2.68
C LEU A 71 7.24 -6.78 -3.73
N LEU A 72 6.89 -8.01 -3.37
CA LEU A 72 5.89 -8.77 -4.10
C LEU A 72 4.53 -8.33 -3.57
N LEU A 73 3.86 -7.47 -4.33
CA LEU A 73 2.49 -7.06 -4.05
C LEU A 73 1.56 -7.84 -4.98
N ASP A 74 0.49 -8.39 -4.42
CA ASP A 74 -0.62 -8.85 -5.24
C ASP A 74 -1.43 -7.65 -5.81
N ASP A 75 -2.39 -7.96 -6.67
CA ASP A 75 -3.21 -6.96 -7.35
C ASP A 75 -3.95 -6.04 -6.35
N GLN A 76 -4.50 -6.60 -5.26
CA GLN A 76 -5.25 -5.84 -4.25
C GLN A 76 -4.32 -4.99 -3.37
N GLU A 77 -3.17 -5.54 -2.99
CA GLU A 77 -2.14 -4.85 -2.21
C GLU A 77 -1.56 -3.66 -2.99
N ALA A 78 -1.36 -3.84 -4.30
CA ALA A 78 -0.90 -2.78 -5.20
C ALA A 78 -1.91 -1.64 -5.31
N ILE A 79 -3.20 -1.95 -5.47
CA ILE A 79 -4.29 -0.97 -5.52
C ILE A 79 -4.42 -0.23 -4.18
N ALA A 80 -4.42 -0.94 -3.06
CA ALA A 80 -4.52 -0.35 -1.72
C ALA A 80 -3.33 0.59 -1.41
N THR A 81 -2.13 0.21 -1.85
CA THR A 81 -0.93 1.03 -1.72
C THR A 81 -1.03 2.30 -2.56
N ALA A 82 -1.45 2.19 -3.82
CA ALA A 82 -1.66 3.34 -4.69
C ALA A 82 -2.72 4.31 -4.11
N ALA A 83 -3.85 3.78 -3.64
CA ALA A 83 -4.91 4.55 -2.98
C ALA A 83 -4.41 5.33 -1.76
N SER A 84 -3.57 4.68 -0.95
CA SER A 84 -3.00 5.28 0.26
C SER A 84 -2.00 6.38 -0.06
N LEU A 85 -1.17 6.19 -1.10
CA LEU A 85 -0.22 7.20 -1.59
C LEU A 85 -0.95 8.41 -2.18
N LEU A 86 -2.02 8.20 -2.96
CA LEU A 86 -2.86 9.26 -3.51
C LEU A 86 -3.53 10.07 -2.39
N ALA A 87 -4.10 9.41 -1.39
CA ALA A 87 -4.70 10.07 -0.23
C ALA A 87 -3.66 10.83 0.62
N GLY A 88 -2.43 10.32 0.69
CA GLY A 88 -1.33 10.96 1.40
C GLY A 88 -0.71 12.16 0.67
N ALA A 89 -0.88 12.24 -0.66
CA ALA A 89 -0.33 13.31 -1.50
C ALA A 89 -1.10 14.64 -1.43
N GLY A 90 -2.28 14.65 -0.79
CA GLY A 90 -3.06 15.85 -0.47
C GLY A 90 -3.21 16.08 1.05
N GLY A 91 -2.27 15.54 1.84
CA GLY A 91 -2.37 15.42 3.29
C GLY A 91 -1.67 16.56 4.06
N ALA A 92 -2.08 16.79 5.31
CA ALA A 92 -1.61 17.89 6.16
C ALA A 92 -0.15 17.80 6.65
N VAL A 93 0.66 16.85 6.16
CA VAL A 93 2.04 16.62 6.63
C VAL A 93 3.02 17.26 5.66
N ALA A 94 3.67 18.34 6.09
CA ALA A 94 4.66 19.05 5.28
C ALA A 94 5.76 18.09 4.75
N GLY A 95 5.88 17.99 3.43
CA GLY A 95 6.86 17.14 2.74
C GLY A 95 6.41 15.70 2.45
N ALA A 96 5.27 15.25 2.98
CA ALA A 96 4.71 13.95 2.66
C ALA A 96 4.16 13.90 1.22
N ASP A 97 3.70 15.03 0.68
CA ASP A 97 3.12 15.09 -0.66
C ASP A 97 4.12 14.71 -1.76
N ASP A 98 5.33 15.27 -1.69
CA ASP A 98 6.40 15.00 -2.65
C ASP A 98 6.92 13.56 -2.53
N ALA A 99 7.07 13.04 -1.31
CA ALA A 99 7.45 11.65 -1.07
C ALA A 99 6.39 10.66 -1.62
N ALA A 100 5.10 10.95 -1.41
CA ALA A 100 4.00 10.15 -1.90
C ALA A 100 3.92 10.15 -3.44
N LEU A 101 4.09 11.30 -4.10
CA LEU A 101 4.12 11.41 -5.56
C LEU A 101 5.30 10.65 -6.17
N ARG A 102 6.49 10.72 -5.56
CA ARG A 102 7.66 9.94 -5.98
C ARG A 102 7.42 8.44 -5.80
N ALA A 103 6.80 8.02 -4.70
CA ALA A 103 6.45 6.63 -4.47
C ALA A 103 5.42 6.12 -5.50
N LEU A 104 4.40 6.92 -5.81
CA LEU A 104 3.39 6.60 -6.83
C LEU A 104 4.04 6.44 -8.21
N THR A 105 4.99 7.32 -8.55
CA THR A 105 5.77 7.21 -9.80
C THR A 105 6.60 5.93 -9.86
N LYS A 106 7.19 5.51 -8.74
CA LYS A 106 7.92 4.23 -8.65
C LYS A 106 6.98 3.04 -8.79
N LEU A 107 5.78 3.11 -8.21
CA LEU A 107 4.76 2.07 -8.30
C LEU A 107 4.23 1.92 -9.73
N ASP A 108 3.88 3.02 -10.41
CA ASP A 108 3.35 2.99 -11.79
C ASP A 108 4.33 2.32 -12.78
N ARG A 109 5.65 2.45 -12.55
CA ARG A 109 6.68 1.78 -13.36
C ARG A 109 6.62 0.25 -13.28
N VAL A 110 6.21 -0.30 -12.14
CA VAL A 110 6.19 -1.76 -11.89
C VAL A 110 4.81 -2.38 -12.07
N LEU A 111 3.74 -1.58 -12.15
CA LEU A 111 2.39 -2.09 -12.36
C LEU A 111 2.18 -2.63 -13.78
N PRO A 112 1.56 -3.82 -13.95
CA PRO A 112 1.02 -4.30 -15.21
C PRO A 112 -0.02 -3.33 -15.80
N ILE A 113 -0.13 -3.27 -17.14
CA ILE A 113 -1.05 -2.36 -17.86
C ILE A 113 -2.48 -2.39 -17.30
N ARG A 114 -2.99 -3.57 -16.93
CA ARG A 114 -4.34 -3.72 -16.36
C ARG A 114 -4.53 -2.91 -15.07
N LEU A 115 -3.58 -3.04 -14.13
CA LEU A 115 -3.60 -2.35 -12.85
C LEU A 115 -3.36 -0.84 -12.98
N ARG A 116 -2.58 -0.40 -13.99
CA ARG A 116 -2.40 1.04 -14.26
C ARG A 116 -3.72 1.74 -14.59
N HIS A 117 -4.61 1.07 -15.31
CA HIS A 117 -5.93 1.64 -15.63
C HIS A 117 -6.79 1.79 -14.38
N GLU A 118 -6.75 0.82 -13.46
CA GLU A 118 -7.50 0.88 -12.21
C GLU A 118 -6.96 1.97 -11.27
N VAL A 119 -5.62 2.06 -11.14
CA VAL A 119 -4.99 3.12 -10.35
C VAL A 119 -5.25 4.51 -10.92
N ARG A 120 -5.23 4.68 -12.25
CA ARG A 120 -5.58 5.97 -12.88
C ARG A 120 -7.03 6.35 -12.67
N ALA A 121 -7.96 5.40 -12.84
CA ALA A 121 -9.38 5.64 -12.55
C ALA A 121 -9.58 6.09 -11.09
N LEU A 122 -8.80 5.52 -10.16
CA LEU A 122 -8.80 5.95 -8.77
C LEU A 122 -8.24 7.38 -8.61
N SER A 123 -7.08 7.68 -9.19
CA SER A 123 -6.47 9.03 -9.15
C SER A 123 -7.40 10.11 -9.70
N ASP A 124 -8.06 9.83 -10.82
CA ASP A 124 -8.97 10.79 -11.48
C ASP A 124 -10.26 10.99 -10.67
N SER A 125 -10.65 10.00 -9.85
CA SER A 125 -11.86 10.04 -9.02
C SER A 125 -11.66 10.70 -7.66
N VAL A 126 -10.43 10.76 -7.14
CA VAL A 126 -10.11 11.22 -5.78
C VAL A 126 -9.53 12.65 -5.82
N GLU A 127 -10.39 13.65 -5.63
CA GLU A 127 -9.96 14.99 -5.21
C GLU A 127 -9.95 15.04 -3.68
N SER A 128 -8.77 14.97 -3.08
CA SER A 128 -8.60 15.03 -1.62
C SER A 128 -8.21 16.43 -1.17
N PHE A 129 -9.11 17.12 -0.45
CA PHE A 129 -8.72 18.21 0.46
C PHE A 129 -8.64 17.64 1.87
N GLY A 130 -7.46 17.76 2.49
CA GLY A 130 -7.11 17.05 3.71
C GLY A 130 -8.07 17.27 4.91
N GLY A 131 -8.09 16.27 5.80
CA GLY A 131 -8.64 16.39 7.16
C GLY A 131 -9.59 15.24 7.55
N GLY A 132 -9.11 14.29 8.35
CA GLY A 132 -9.92 13.29 9.08
C GLY A 132 -10.71 12.30 8.21
N ARG A 133 -10.26 11.05 8.13
CA ARG A 133 -10.97 9.99 7.41
C ARG A 133 -11.96 9.28 8.34
N THR A 134 -13.25 9.38 8.06
CA THR A 134 -14.16 8.30 8.48
C THR A 134 -13.82 7.06 7.64
N PRO A 135 -13.75 5.86 8.23
CA PRO A 135 -13.53 4.64 7.44
C PRO A 135 -14.66 4.50 6.41
N VAL A 136 -14.29 4.47 5.13
CA VAL A 136 -15.20 4.18 4.01
C VAL A 136 -14.92 2.74 3.57
N ASP A 137 -15.99 1.99 3.31
CA ASP A 137 -15.90 0.63 2.77
C ASP A 137 -15.21 0.63 1.38
N PRO A 138 -14.08 -0.10 1.21
CA PRO A 138 -13.37 -0.20 -0.06
C PRO A 138 -14.25 -0.71 -1.22
N GLU A 139 -15.19 -1.62 -0.95
CA GLU A 139 -16.05 -2.19 -2.00
C GLU A 139 -17.04 -1.13 -2.53
N ALA A 140 -17.63 -0.36 -1.62
CA ALA A 140 -18.50 0.77 -1.96
C ALA A 140 -17.72 1.86 -2.74
N LEU A 141 -16.49 2.16 -2.33
CA LEU A 141 -15.61 3.12 -3.01
C LEU A 141 -15.32 2.67 -4.46
N MET A 142 -14.96 1.39 -4.64
CA MET A 142 -14.67 0.83 -5.95
C MET A 142 -15.89 0.85 -6.87
N THR A 143 -17.07 0.54 -6.31
CA THR A 143 -18.35 0.56 -7.04
C THR A 143 -18.67 1.95 -7.55
N LEU A 144 -18.51 2.98 -6.70
CA LEU A 144 -18.78 4.37 -7.09
C LEU A 144 -17.73 4.92 -8.06
N ALA A 145 -16.46 4.55 -7.90
CA ALA A 145 -15.40 4.94 -8.84
C ALA A 145 -15.63 4.37 -10.25
N ARG A 146 -16.09 3.11 -10.34
CA ARG A 146 -16.51 2.49 -11.61
C ARG A 146 -17.70 3.22 -12.22
N ALA A 147 -18.70 3.55 -11.40
CA ALA A 147 -19.87 4.27 -11.87
C ALA A 147 -19.53 5.68 -12.41
N CYS A 148 -18.60 6.40 -11.77
CA CYS A 148 -18.08 7.67 -12.30
C CYS A 148 -17.38 7.49 -13.65
N ARG A 149 -16.54 6.45 -13.77
CA ARG A 149 -15.74 6.18 -14.97
C ARG A 149 -16.62 5.81 -16.16
N ASP A 150 -17.60 4.95 -15.92
CA ASP A 150 -18.45 4.37 -16.97
C ASP A 150 -19.66 5.28 -17.27
N GLU A 151 -19.78 6.43 -16.59
CA GLU A 151 -20.89 7.39 -16.70
C GLU A 151 -22.27 6.72 -16.48
N VAL A 152 -22.33 5.80 -15.52
CA VAL A 152 -23.55 5.04 -15.21
C VAL A 152 -24.15 5.43 -13.86
N GLU A 153 -25.48 5.32 -13.75
CA GLU A 153 -26.18 5.59 -12.49
C GLU A 153 -25.79 4.60 -11.38
N ALA A 154 -25.57 5.12 -10.17
CA ALA A 154 -25.37 4.33 -8.97
C ALA A 154 -26.60 4.41 -8.06
N GLY A 155 -27.07 3.25 -7.59
CA GLY A 155 -28.15 3.14 -6.61
C GLY A 155 -27.61 2.90 -5.20
N PHE A 156 -28.09 3.64 -4.20
CA PHE A 156 -27.74 3.39 -2.80
C PHE A 156 -28.91 3.69 -1.84
N ALA A 157 -28.86 3.03 -0.69
CA ALA A 157 -29.77 3.25 0.43
C ALA A 157 -29.25 4.40 1.30
N TYR A 158 -30.10 5.37 1.65
CA TYR A 158 -29.75 6.52 2.47
C TYR A 158 -30.79 6.77 3.58
N PRO A 159 -30.36 6.94 4.85
CA PRO A 159 -31.27 7.25 5.95
C PRO A 159 -31.79 8.69 5.83
N SER A 160 -33.10 8.85 5.79
CA SER A 160 -33.79 10.15 5.69
C SER A 160 -34.93 10.18 6.69
N GLY A 161 -34.83 11.04 7.71
CA GLY A 161 -35.90 11.26 8.69
C GLY A 161 -36.32 10.01 9.48
N GLY A 162 -35.41 9.06 9.72
CA GLY A 162 -35.69 7.81 10.45
C GLY A 162 -36.06 6.61 9.58
N GLU A 163 -36.19 6.79 8.26
CA GLU A 163 -36.44 5.72 7.30
C GLU A 163 -35.28 5.56 6.32
N VAL A 164 -35.07 4.34 5.80
CA VAL A 164 -34.09 4.08 4.74
C VAL A 164 -34.76 4.31 3.38
N ARG A 165 -34.27 5.26 2.59
CA ARG A 165 -34.76 5.55 1.24
C ARG A 165 -33.74 5.18 0.18
N GLN A 166 -34.20 4.68 -0.96
CA GLN A 166 -33.33 4.42 -2.12
C GLN A 166 -33.13 5.70 -2.93
N ARG A 167 -31.90 5.93 -3.39
CA ARG A 167 -31.52 7.02 -4.29
C ARG A 167 -30.74 6.48 -5.47
N ARG A 168 -31.02 7.02 -6.65
CA ARG A 168 -30.18 6.87 -7.85
C ARG A 168 -29.51 8.21 -8.11
N VAL A 169 -28.22 8.18 -8.39
CA VAL A 169 -27.43 9.36 -8.71
C VAL A 169 -26.53 9.06 -9.89
N GLU A 170 -26.22 10.09 -10.67
CA GLU A 170 -25.10 10.07 -11.61
C GLU A 170 -23.85 10.54 -10.86
N PRO A 171 -22.91 9.63 -10.53
CA PRO A 171 -21.77 9.98 -9.75
C PRO A 171 -20.74 10.69 -10.64
N TYR A 172 -20.35 11.90 -10.25
CA TYR A 172 -19.43 12.73 -11.03
C TYR A 172 -18.00 12.73 -10.46
N ARG A 173 -17.86 12.91 -9.15
CA ARG A 173 -16.58 12.90 -8.42
C ARG A 173 -16.77 12.39 -7.00
N LEU A 174 -15.72 11.77 -6.44
CA LEU A 174 -15.68 11.37 -5.04
C LEU A 174 -14.96 12.45 -4.23
N TRP A 175 -15.60 12.90 -3.15
CA TRP A 175 -15.06 13.94 -2.28
C TRP A 175 -15.00 13.48 -0.82
N SER A 176 -13.87 13.73 -0.17
CA SER A 176 -13.71 13.60 1.28
C SER A 176 -13.56 15.00 1.89
N PRO A 177 -14.55 15.52 2.65
CA PRO A 177 -14.43 16.83 3.26
C PRO A 177 -13.49 16.82 4.48
N PRO A 178 -12.82 17.95 4.80
CA PRO A 178 -12.11 18.13 6.06
C PRO A 178 -13.06 17.94 7.26
N THR A 179 -12.71 17.04 8.17
CA THR A 179 -13.36 16.89 9.46
C THR A 179 -13.05 18.12 10.33
N GLY A 180 -13.91 19.14 10.26
CA GLY A 180 -13.75 20.38 11.02
C GLY A 180 -14.94 21.33 11.04
N ALA A 181 -16.05 21.04 10.34
CA ALA A 181 -17.28 21.81 10.45
C ALA A 181 -18.39 20.91 11.01
N GLY A 182 -19.01 21.36 12.09
CA GLY A 182 -20.01 20.62 12.86
C GLY A 182 -21.10 19.99 11.99
N THR A 183 -21.46 18.77 12.39
CA THR A 183 -22.63 18.01 11.97
C THR A 183 -22.85 17.89 10.46
N CYS A 184 -22.19 16.92 9.84
CA CYS A 184 -22.84 16.07 8.85
C CYS A 184 -22.28 14.65 8.93
N SER A 185 -23.20 13.69 8.82
CA SER A 185 -22.99 12.25 8.77
C SER A 185 -21.95 11.81 7.72
N PRO A 186 -21.48 10.54 7.75
CA PRO A 186 -20.39 10.07 6.90
C PRO A 186 -20.86 9.90 5.46
N THR A 187 -20.95 11.01 4.74
CA THR A 187 -21.35 11.01 3.35
C THR A 187 -20.20 11.59 2.55
N THR A 188 -19.45 10.69 1.90
CA THR A 188 -18.78 10.98 0.64
C THR A 188 -19.79 11.71 -0.24
N SER A 189 -19.66 13.03 -0.34
CA SER A 189 -20.66 13.84 -1.03
C SER A 189 -20.46 13.66 -2.53
N ILE A 190 -21.41 12.97 -3.17
CA ILE A 190 -21.48 12.77 -4.61
C ILE A 190 -22.80 13.40 -5.05
N ALA A 191 -22.77 14.59 -5.64
CA ALA A 191 -23.95 15.09 -6.35
C ALA A 191 -23.61 16.21 -7.34
N ARG A 192 -24.00 16.01 -8.60
CA ARG A 192 -24.86 16.98 -9.27
C ARG A 192 -26.29 16.49 -9.01
N THR A 193 -27.10 17.24 -8.28
CA THR A 193 -28.53 16.93 -8.19
C THR A 193 -29.09 17.09 -9.59
N GLY A 194 -29.37 15.99 -10.27
CA GLY A 194 -30.18 16.00 -11.48
C GLY A 194 -31.56 16.53 -11.10
N ALA A 195 -31.73 17.86 -11.24
CA ALA A 195 -33.04 18.44 -11.31
C ALA A 195 -33.73 17.79 -12.50
N ALA A 196 -34.80 17.05 -12.19
CA ALA A 196 -35.83 16.55 -13.07
C ALA A 196 -35.67 16.94 -14.56
N PHE A 197 -35.22 16.00 -15.39
CA PHE A 197 -35.72 15.95 -16.76
C PHE A 197 -37.01 15.14 -16.74
N ALA A 198 -38.11 15.86 -16.62
CA ALA A 198 -39.35 15.42 -17.21
C ALA A 198 -39.21 15.59 -18.73
N SER A 199 -39.17 14.50 -19.47
CA SER A 199 -39.64 14.47 -20.86
C SER A 199 -40.29 13.12 -21.16
N THR A 200 -41.62 13.13 -20.99
CA THR A 200 -42.63 12.51 -21.84
C THR A 200 -42.47 11.05 -22.26
N GLY A 201 -43.28 10.21 -21.64
CA GLY A 201 -44.06 9.15 -22.28
C GLY A 201 -45.50 9.26 -21.79
#